data_AF-A0A7C9EPD6-F1
#
_entry.id   AF-A0A7C9EPD6-F1
#
_cell.length_a   1.000
_cell.length_b   1.000
_cell.length_c   1.000
_cell.angle_alpha   90.00
_cell.angle_beta   90.00
_cell.angle_gamma   90.00
#
_symmetry.space_group_name_H-M   'P 1'
#
loop_
_entity.id
_entity.type
_entity.pdbx_description
1 polymer ?
#
loop_
_entity_poly.entity_id
_entity_poly.type
_entity_poly.pdbx_seq_one_letter_code
_entity_poly.pdbx_strand_id
1 'polypeptide(L)'
;NPWKLCSVTRVEEVKMMARLLPVWATTIMFWTTYAQMITFSVEQASTMERSIGSFQIPAGSLTVFFVAAILITLGVYDRVIMPLWKSWKGKPGFTNLQRIAIGLVLSTMGMV
;
A
#
# COMPACT_ATOMS: atom_id res chain seq x y z
N ASN A 1 31.82 -27.98 -2.22
CA ASN A 1 31.49 -26.55 -2.38
C ASN A 1 30.05 -26.45 -2.89
N PRO A 2 29.08 -26.07 -2.03
CA PRO A 2 27.64 -26.10 -2.35
C PRO A 2 27.22 -25.14 -3.48
N TRP A 3 28.13 -24.28 -3.93
CA TRP A 3 27.98 -23.37 -5.06
C TRP A 3 28.54 -23.90 -6.39
N LYS A 4 29.24 -25.04 -6.39
CA LYS A 4 29.77 -25.64 -7.63
C LYS A 4 28.74 -26.50 -8.37
N LEU A 5 27.82 -27.16 -7.66
CA LEU A 5 26.68 -27.90 -8.23
C LEU A 5 25.44 -27.65 -7.38
N CYS A 6 24.40 -27.08 -8.00
CA CYS A 6 23.09 -26.87 -7.38
C CYS A 6 22.09 -27.89 -7.93
N SER A 7 21.14 -28.33 -7.09
CA SER A 7 20.02 -29.14 -7.56
C SER A 7 19.10 -28.31 -8.46
N VAL A 8 18.43 -28.98 -9.42
CA VAL A 8 17.48 -28.34 -10.34
C VAL A 8 16.37 -27.60 -9.57
N THR A 9 15.86 -28.22 -8.50
CA THR A 9 14.85 -27.62 -7.62
C THR A 9 15.30 -26.26 -7.05
N ARG A 10 16.54 -26.16 -6.56
CA ARG A 10 17.08 -24.89 -6.04
C ARG A 10 17.15 -23.81 -7.12
N VAL A 11 17.51 -24.20 -8.34
CA VAL A 11 17.56 -23.27 -9.48
C VAL A 11 16.14 -22.82 -9.86
N GLU A 12 15.15 -23.71 -9.81
CA GLU A 12 13.75 -23.38 -10.09
C GLU A 12 13.15 -22.43 -9.05
N GLU A 13 13.44 -22.64 -7.75
CA GLU A 13 13.04 -21.72 -6.68
C GLU A 13 13.57 -20.31 -6.90
N VAL A 14 14.85 -20.18 -7.23
CA VAL A 14 15.46 -18.87 -7.53
C VAL A 14 14.85 -18.26 -8.78
N LYS A 15 14.58 -19.04 -9.83
CA LYS A 15 13.87 -18.56 -11.03
C LYS A 15 12.46 -18.08 -10.70
N MET A 16 11.74 -18.75 -9.80
CA MET A 16 10.42 -18.31 -9.35
C MET A 16 10.50 -16.98 -8.60
N MET A 17 11.47 -16.81 -7.70
CA MET A 17 11.69 -15.52 -7.02
C MET A 17 12.10 -14.41 -8.00
N ALA A 18 12.97 -14.72 -8.96
CA ALA A 18 13.39 -13.77 -9.98
C ALA A 18 12.22 -13.27 -10.83
N ARG A 19 11.22 -14.13 -11.09
CA ARG A 19 9.98 -13.74 -11.80
C ARG A 19 9.08 -12.78 -10.99
N LEU A 20 9.26 -12.70 -9.67
CA LEU A 20 8.53 -11.75 -8.81
C LEU A 20 9.20 -10.37 -8.77
N LEU A 21 10.49 -10.26 -9.13
CA LEU A 21 11.25 -9.01 -9.09
C LEU A 21 10.59 -7.87 -9.89
N PRO A 22 10.03 -8.09 -11.09
CA PRO A 22 9.35 -7.02 -11.82
C PRO A 22 8.14 -6.45 -11.07
N VAL A 23 7.33 -7.31 -10.44
CA VAL A 23 6.18 -6.87 -9.63
C VAL A 23 6.65 -6.15 -8.37
N TRP A 24 7.71 -6.64 -7.72
CA TRP A 24 8.30 -5.94 -6.58
C TRP A 24 8.82 -4.56 -6.98
N ALA A 25 9.48 -4.43 -8.13
CA ALA A 25 10.01 -3.16 -8.61
C ALA A 25 8.92 -2.10 -8.83
N THR A 26 7.72 -2.48 -9.32
CA THR A 26 6.62 -1.51 -9.47
C THR A 26 6.10 -0.98 -8.12
N THR A 27 6.26 -1.74 -7.04
CA THR A 27 5.88 -1.28 -5.69
C THR A 27 6.77 -0.16 -5.14
N ILE A 28 7.92 0.12 -5.75
CA ILE A 28 8.79 1.26 -5.37
C ILE A 28 8.01 2.58 -5.47
N MET A 29 7.18 2.74 -6.49
CA MET A 29 6.36 3.95 -6.67
C MET A 29 5.40 4.20 -5.51
N PHE A 30 4.84 3.13 -4.93
CA PHE A 30 3.99 3.20 -3.74
C PHE A 30 4.79 3.69 -2.51
N TRP A 31 6.02 3.21 -2.35
CA TRP A 31 6.87 3.65 -1.24
C TRP A 31 7.32 5.11 -1.39
N THR A 32 7.55 5.59 -2.61
CA THR A 32 7.85 7.00 -2.88
C THR A 32 6.69 7.90 -2.49
N THR A 33 5.47 7.58 -2.92
CA THR A 33 4.23 8.31 -2.55
C THR A 33 4.03 8.33 -1.04
N TYR A 34 4.22 7.18 -0.38
CA TYR A 34 4.16 7.09 1.07
C TYR A 34 5.19 7.98 1.76
N ALA A 35 6.44 8.02 1.28
CA ALA A 35 7.48 8.87 1.83
C ALA A 35 7.14 10.37 1.71
N GLN A 36 6.56 10.80 0.59
CA GLN A 36 6.08 12.17 0.41
C GLN A 36 4.97 12.53 1.41
N MET A 37 4.06 11.59 1.67
CA MET A 37 2.95 11.78 2.61
C MET A 37 3.41 11.99 4.06
N ILE A 38 4.49 11.34 4.50
CA ILE A 38 5.04 11.54 5.86
C ILE A 38 6.00 12.73 5.98
N THR A 39 6.43 13.33 4.86
CA THR A 39 7.40 14.44 4.83
C THR A 39 6.75 15.71 4.28
N PHE A 40 6.62 15.81 2.95
CA PHE A 40 6.09 16.99 2.27
C PHE A 40 4.67 17.36 2.69
N SER A 41 3.79 16.38 2.94
CA SER A 41 2.45 16.71 3.43
C SER A 41 2.46 17.27 4.86
N VAL A 42 3.46 16.93 5.68
CA VAL A 42 3.64 17.54 7.01
C VAL A 42 4.16 18.98 6.87
N GLU A 43 5.09 19.22 5.96
CA GLU A 43 5.56 20.57 5.64
C GLU A 43 4.44 21.43 5.06
N GLN A 44 3.61 20.88 4.16
CA GLN A 44 2.42 21.54 3.65
C GLN A 44 1.43 21.84 4.79
N ALA A 45 1.18 20.86 5.66
CA ALA A 45 0.33 21.06 6.83
C ALA A 45 0.86 22.19 7.73
N SER A 46 2.19 22.36 7.84
CA SER A 46 2.79 23.40 8.65
C SER A 46 2.34 24.81 8.23
N THR A 47 2.10 25.03 6.92
CA THR A 47 1.66 26.31 6.35
C THR A 47 0.14 26.46 6.27
N MET A 48 -0.62 25.40 6.54
CA MET A 48 -2.08 25.43 6.58
C MET A 48 -2.62 25.99 7.91
N GLU A 49 -3.80 26.60 7.84
CA GLU A 49 -4.56 26.97 9.04
C GLU A 49 -5.04 25.70 9.75
N ARG A 50 -4.55 25.49 10.98
CA ARG A 50 -4.83 24.30 11.81
C ARG A 50 -5.40 24.67 13.18
N SER A 51 -5.92 25.89 13.31
CA SER A 51 -6.57 26.37 14.54
C SER A 51 -8.00 25.86 14.64
N ILE A 52 -8.33 25.26 15.78
CA ILE A 52 -9.69 24.98 16.20
C ILE A 52 -9.92 25.77 17.49
N GLY A 53 -10.59 26.91 17.38
CA GLY A 53 -10.72 27.86 18.49
C GLY A 53 -9.35 28.31 18.99
N SER A 54 -9.03 28.02 20.25
CA SER A 54 -7.73 28.36 20.86
C SER A 54 -6.66 27.28 20.71
N PHE A 55 -6.99 26.12 20.16
CA PHE A 55 -6.06 25.00 20.03
C PHE A 55 -5.50 24.90 18.61
N GLN A 56 -4.18 24.78 18.49
CA GLN A 56 -3.52 24.56 17.19
C GLN A 56 -3.13 23.09 17.06
N ILE A 57 -3.75 22.38 16.13
CA ILE A 57 -3.46 20.97 15.87
C ILE A 57 -2.03 20.85 15.34
N PRO A 58 -1.13 20.02 15.89
CA PRO A 58 0.22 19.81 15.36
C PRO A 58 0.24 19.33 13.90
N ALA A 59 1.15 19.82 13.06
CA ALA A 59 1.19 19.47 11.63
C ALA A 59 1.41 17.97 11.42
N GLY A 60 2.35 17.39 12.18
CA GLY A 60 2.66 15.96 12.11
C GLY A 60 1.51 15.04 12.56
N SER A 61 0.56 15.53 13.36
CA SER A 61 -0.58 14.71 13.80
C SER A 61 -1.62 14.50 12.70
N LEU A 62 -1.57 15.25 11.59
CA LEU A 62 -2.46 15.02 10.44
C LEU A 62 -2.22 13.65 9.78
N THR A 63 -1.09 12.98 10.05
CA THR A 63 -0.86 11.58 9.67
C THR A 63 -1.91 10.62 10.25
N VAL A 64 -2.66 11.01 11.29
CA VAL A 64 -3.79 10.24 11.83
C VAL A 64 -4.86 9.96 10.78
N PHE A 65 -5.09 10.86 9.82
CA PHE A 65 -6.06 10.66 8.75
C PHE A 65 -5.68 9.49 7.85
N PHE A 66 -4.39 9.29 7.59
CA PHE A 66 -3.90 8.17 6.82
C PHE A 66 -4.06 6.85 7.57
N VAL A 67 -3.71 6.82 8.87
CA VAL A 67 -3.94 5.64 9.71
C VAL A 67 -5.43 5.29 9.75
N ALA A 68 -6.30 6.28 9.93
CA ALA A 68 -7.74 6.09 9.91
C ALA A 68 -8.22 5.56 8.55
N ALA A 69 -7.73 6.10 7.43
CA ALA A 69 -8.06 5.63 6.09
C ALA A 69 -7.66 4.16 5.87
N ILE A 70 -6.50 3.72 6.37
CA ILE A 70 -6.09 2.30 6.34
C ILE A 70 -7.09 1.44 7.12
N LEU A 71 -7.41 1.83 8.36
CA LEU A 71 -8.31 1.07 9.23
C LEU A 71 -9.72 0.97 8.64
N ILE A 72 -10.25 2.09 8.12
CA ILE A 72 -11.55 2.13 7.45
C ILE A 72 -11.52 1.24 6.21
N THR A 73 -10.48 1.35 5.38
CA THR A 73 -10.34 0.53 4.16
C THR A 73 -10.29 -0.95 4.49
N LEU A 74 -9.55 -1.35 5.54
CA LEU A 74 -9.49 -2.74 5.99
C LEU A 74 -10.86 -3.23 6.48
N GLY A 75 -11.53 -2.45 7.32
CA GLY A 75 -12.86 -2.76 7.82
C GLY A 75 -13.89 -2.90 6.69
N VAL A 76 -13.90 -1.97 5.74
CA VAL A 76 -14.76 -2.01 4.55
C VAL A 76 -14.41 -3.22 3.67
N TYR A 77 -13.13 -3.52 3.49
CA TYR A 77 -12.69 -4.65 2.68
C TYR A 77 -13.18 -5.98 3.24
N ASP A 78 -12.98 -6.20 4.54
CA ASP A 78 -13.29 -7.47 5.18
C ASP A 78 -14.80 -7.64 5.43
N ARG A 79 -15.50 -6.57 5.81
CA ARG A 79 -16.92 -6.65 6.20
C ARG A 79 -17.89 -6.41 5.06
N VAL A 80 -17.49 -5.71 4.00
CA VAL A 80 -18.39 -5.35 2.89
C VAL A 80 -17.91 -5.98 1.59
N ILE A 81 -16.68 -5.70 1.17
CA ILE A 81 -16.19 -6.14 -0.14
C ILE A 81 -16.07 -7.67 -0.20
N MET A 82 -15.43 -8.29 0.79
CA MET A 82 -15.23 -9.74 0.81
C MET A 82 -16.53 -10.56 0.77
N PRO A 83 -17.56 -10.31 1.62
CA PRO A 83 -18.82 -11.05 1.55
C PRO A 83 -19.60 -10.79 0.26
N LEU A 84 -19.62 -9.55 -0.23
CA LEU A 84 -20.25 -9.24 -1.52
C LEU A 84 -19.55 -9.97 -2.68
N TRP A 85 -18.22 -9.97 -2.69
CA TRP A 85 -17.45 -10.68 -3.72
C TRP A 85 -17.67 -12.18 -3.68
N LYS A 86 -17.78 -12.75 -2.47
CA LYS A 86 -18.09 -14.16 -2.27
C LYS A 86 -19.49 -14.50 -2.78
N SER A 87 -20.49 -13.65 -2.51
CA SER A 87 -21.85 -13.83 -3.01
C SER A 87 -21.93 -13.74 -4.54
N TRP A 88 -21.17 -12.82 -5.15
CA TRP A 88 -21.29 -12.52 -6.58
C TRP A 88 -20.42 -13.39 -7.47
N LYS A 89 -19.19 -13.72 -7.03
CA LYS A 89 -18.18 -14.43 -7.83
C LYS A 89 -17.79 -15.80 -7.26
N GLY A 90 -18.35 -16.19 -6.11
CA GLY A 90 -18.02 -17.46 -5.43
C GLY A 90 -16.60 -17.51 -4.85
N LYS A 91 -15.86 -16.39 -4.85
CA LYS A 91 -14.46 -16.31 -4.39
C LYS A 91 -14.31 -15.22 -3.32
N PRO A 92 -13.44 -15.41 -2.31
CA PRO A 92 -13.24 -14.42 -1.26
C PRO A 92 -12.39 -13.24 -1.77
N GLY A 93 -13.05 -12.22 -2.31
CA GLY A 93 -12.44 -10.93 -2.65
C GLY A 93 -11.51 -10.93 -3.88
N PHE A 94 -10.70 -9.88 -3.95
CA PHE A 94 -9.71 -9.64 -5.01
C PHE A 94 -8.46 -10.51 -4.85
N THR A 95 -7.81 -10.83 -5.99
CA THR A 95 -6.50 -11.47 -6.01
C THR A 95 -5.41 -10.54 -5.47
N ASN A 96 -4.28 -11.09 -5.01
CA ASN A 96 -3.16 -10.30 -4.51
C ASN A 96 -2.65 -9.28 -5.55
N LEU A 97 -2.55 -9.69 -6.81
CA LEU A 97 -2.10 -8.79 -7.89
C LEU A 97 -3.11 -7.66 -8.17
N GLN A 98 -4.42 -7.92 -8.08
CA GLN A 98 -5.45 -6.89 -8.20
C GLN A 98 -5.37 -5.89 -7.05
N ARG A 99 -5.14 -6.35 -5.81
CA ARG A 99 -4.95 -5.46 -4.65
C ARG A 99 -3.72 -4.56 -4.84
N ILE A 100 -2.61 -5.11 -5.33
CA ILE A 100 -1.40 -4.33 -5.65
C ILE A 100 -1.70 -3.28 -6.74
N ALA A 101 -2.37 -3.67 -7.82
CA ALA A 101 -2.71 -2.76 -8.91
C ALA A 101 -3.62 -1.61 -8.45
N ILE A 102 -4.66 -1.92 -7.66
CA ILE A 102 -5.55 -0.89 -7.08
C ILE A 102 -4.75 0.08 -6.19
N GLY A 103 -3.87 -0.45 -5.33
CA GLY A 103 -3.02 0.37 -4.47
C GLY A 103 -2.11 1.32 -5.25
N LEU A 104 -1.49 0.86 -6.34
CA LEU A 104 -0.64 1.68 -7.20
C LEU A 104 -1.41 2.77 -7.96
N VAL A 105 -2.62 2.46 -8.42
CA VAL A 105 -3.48 3.46 -9.08
C VAL A 105 -3.92 4.52 -8.07
N LEU A 106 -4.37 4.11 -6.89
CA LEU A 106 -4.77 5.03 -5.81
C LEU A 106 -3.59 5.90 -5.35
N SER A 107 -2.39 5.33 -5.20
CA SER A 107 -1.21 6.12 -4.80
C SER A 107 -0.82 7.16 -5.83
N THR A 108 -0.94 6.82 -7.13
CA THR A 108 -0.67 7.76 -8.21
C THR A 108 -1.69 8.89 -8.23
N MET A 109 -2.98 8.57 -8.08
CA MET A 109 -4.05 9.58 -8.00
C MET A 109 -3.92 10.48 -6.77
N GLY A 110 -3.47 9.94 -5.63
CA GLY A 110 -3.32 10.72 -4.40
C GLY A 110 -2.13 11.69 -4.38
N MET A 111 -1.21 11.60 -5.34
CA MET A 111 -0.09 12.55 -5.51
C MET A 111 -0.43 13.72 -6.44
N VAL A 112 -1.51 13.61 -7.23
CA VAL A 112 -2.00 14.68 -8.12
C VAL A 112 -2.96 15.58 -7.35
#